data_AF-A0A7W1M5P2-F1
#
_entry.id   AF-A0A7W1M5P2-F1
#
_cell.length_a   1.000
_cell.length_b   1.000
_cell.length_c   1.000
_cell.angle_alpha   90.00
_cell.angle_beta   90.00
_cell.angle_gamma   90.00
#
_symmetry.space_group_name_H-M   'P 1'
#
loop_
_entity.id
_entity.type
_entity.pdbx_description
1 polymer ?
#
loop_
_entity_poly.entity_id
_entity_poly.type
_entity_poly.pdbx_seq_one_letter_code
_entity_poly.pdbx_strand_id
1 'polypeptide(L)'
;RTTTAPGGFTGAEAIVFTGDTLFKNSVGGVKAPGHTTYTDLRDSIMGTLMELPPDTVIYPGHAEQTTVRREWEDNSFIRVWRGLDAEGAERCTALGEPATLILLGADYDGGTKAWVRWPDGSDDIVPGSKIERTS
;
A
#
# COMPACT_ATOMS: atom_id res chain seq x y z
N ARG A 1 -24.04 27.79 -2.36
CA ARG A 1 -23.45 27.46 -3.68
C ARG A 1 -22.98 26.03 -3.56
N THR A 2 -23.81 25.07 -3.98
CA THR A 2 -23.60 23.64 -3.72
C THR A 2 -23.20 22.99 -5.02
N THR A 3 -21.95 22.57 -5.14
CA THR A 3 -21.47 21.79 -6.27
C THR A 3 -21.99 20.37 -6.12
N THR A 4 -22.89 19.98 -7.01
CA THR A 4 -23.31 18.59 -7.26
C THR A 4 -22.29 17.95 -8.19
N ALA A 5 -21.27 17.30 -7.63
CA ALA A 5 -20.58 16.21 -8.33
C ALA A 5 -21.27 14.90 -7.94
N PRO A 6 -21.50 13.95 -8.86
CA PRO A 6 -22.02 12.63 -8.50
C PRO A 6 -20.97 11.92 -7.65
N GLY A 7 -21.32 11.57 -6.41
CA GLY A 7 -20.43 10.90 -5.45
C GLY A 7 -20.18 11.64 -4.14
N GLY A 8 -20.80 12.81 -3.91
CA GLY A 8 -20.62 13.56 -2.66
C GLY A 8 -21.36 12.93 -1.48
N PHE A 9 -20.68 12.11 -0.67
CA PHE A 9 -21.14 11.76 0.67
C PHE A 9 -21.14 13.03 1.54
N THR A 10 -22.32 13.48 1.96
CA THR A 10 -22.46 14.55 2.96
C THR A 10 -23.45 14.10 4.02
N GLY A 11 -23.00 13.88 5.26
CA GLY A 11 -23.93 13.73 6.40
C GLY A 11 -23.56 12.78 7.55
N ALA A 12 -22.48 12.00 7.46
CA ALA A 12 -21.96 11.17 8.56
C ALA A 12 -20.44 10.99 8.40
N GLU A 13 -19.73 10.58 9.45
CA GLU A 13 -18.34 10.08 9.30
C GLU A 13 -18.37 8.96 8.25
N ALA A 14 -17.71 9.19 7.11
CA ALA A 14 -17.64 8.21 6.04
C ALA A 14 -16.78 7.04 6.52
N ILE A 15 -17.24 5.82 6.30
CA ILE A 15 -16.54 4.60 6.67
C ILE A 15 -16.33 3.75 5.43
N VAL A 16 -15.11 3.23 5.26
CA VAL A 16 -14.77 2.26 4.20
C VAL A 16 -14.15 1.01 4.81
N PHE A 17 -14.53 -0.15 4.29
CA PHE A 17 -13.94 -1.44 4.64
C PHE A 17 -13.00 -1.86 3.52
N THR A 18 -11.71 -2.04 3.83
CA THR A 18 -10.66 -2.26 2.81
C THR A 18 -10.23 -3.72 2.67
N GLY A 19 -10.70 -4.60 3.55
CA GLY A 19 -10.26 -6.00 3.58
C GLY A 19 -8.72 -6.07 3.64
N ASP A 20 -8.12 -6.79 2.70
CA ASP A 20 -6.67 -6.97 2.62
C ASP A 20 -5.96 -6.02 1.64
N THR A 21 -6.63 -4.94 1.21
CA THR A 21 -6.08 -3.98 0.24
C THR A 21 -5.17 -2.96 0.93
N LEU A 22 -5.67 -2.31 1.98
CA LEU A 22 -4.97 -1.26 2.72
C LEU A 22 -5.11 -1.53 4.21
N PHE A 23 -3.99 -1.50 4.92
CA PHE A 23 -3.90 -1.65 6.37
C PHE A 23 -3.35 -0.38 6.99
N LYS A 24 -3.48 -0.26 8.32
CA LYS A 24 -2.82 0.83 9.06
C LYS A 24 -1.30 0.78 8.85
N ASN A 25 -0.74 1.79 8.19
CA ASN A 25 0.69 1.91 7.85
C ASN A 25 1.27 0.81 6.93
N SER A 26 0.45 -0.02 6.29
CA SER A 26 0.90 -1.09 5.38
C SER A 26 -0.10 -1.29 4.24
N VAL A 27 0.24 -2.13 3.26
CA VAL A 27 -0.59 -2.46 2.10
C VAL A 27 -0.69 -3.96 1.90
N GLY A 28 -1.67 -4.38 1.11
CA GLY A 28 -1.85 -5.76 0.66
C GLY A 28 -0.59 -6.34 0.02
N GLY A 29 -0.49 -7.68 0.02
CA GLY A 29 0.55 -8.39 -0.72
C GLY A 29 0.04 -8.81 -2.09
N VAL A 30 0.95 -8.92 -3.06
CA VAL A 30 0.66 -9.43 -4.40
C VAL A 30 1.64 -10.56 -4.70
N LYS A 31 1.17 -11.81 -4.54
CA LYS A 31 1.74 -13.00 -5.19
C LYS A 31 0.92 -14.25 -4.84
N ALA A 32 -0.20 -14.40 -5.52
CA ALA A 32 -0.82 -15.70 -5.73
C ALA A 32 -1.14 -15.82 -7.24
N PRO A 33 -0.97 -17.00 -7.87
CA PRO A 33 -1.25 -17.17 -9.30
C PRO A 33 -2.72 -16.85 -9.61
N GLY A 34 -2.98 -15.86 -10.48
CA GLY A 34 -4.34 -15.45 -10.87
C GLY A 34 -4.98 -14.33 -10.02
N HIS A 35 -4.20 -13.60 -9.23
CA HIS A 35 -4.67 -12.53 -8.34
C HIS A 35 -4.12 -11.14 -8.73
N THR A 36 -4.65 -10.10 -8.09
CA THR A 36 -4.31 -8.66 -8.19
C THR A 36 -2.81 -8.39 -8.40
N THR A 37 -2.46 -7.59 -9.41
CA THR A 37 -1.08 -7.17 -9.66
C THR A 37 -0.66 -6.02 -8.73
N TYR A 38 0.64 -5.73 -8.65
CA TYR A 38 1.14 -4.50 -8.01
C TYR A 38 0.41 -3.25 -8.52
N THR A 39 0.26 -3.15 -9.84
CA THR A 39 -0.40 -2.00 -10.48
C THR A 39 -1.86 -1.89 -10.05
N ASP A 40 -2.60 -3.00 -10.06
CA ASP A 40 -4.01 -3.01 -9.62
C ASP A 40 -4.16 -2.61 -8.15
N LEU A 41 -3.26 -3.09 -7.28
CA LEU A 41 -3.24 -2.73 -5.86
C LEU A 41 -2.97 -1.23 -5.68
N ARG A 42 -1.91 -0.72 -6.33
CA ARG A 42 -1.53 0.69 -6.28
C ARG A 42 -2.65 1.57 -6.81
N ASP A 43 -3.25 1.22 -7.94
CA ASP A 43 -4.32 2.01 -8.55
C ASP A 43 -5.61 1.97 -7.73
N SER A 44 -5.92 0.84 -7.09
CA SER A 44 -7.04 0.76 -6.14
C SER A 44 -6.83 1.68 -4.93
N ILE A 45 -5.62 1.69 -4.36
CA ILE A 45 -5.30 2.54 -3.21
C ILE A 45 -5.27 4.01 -3.64
N MET A 46 -4.45 4.35 -4.63
CA MET A 46 -4.18 5.74 -5.01
C MET A 46 -5.30 6.38 -5.82
N GLY A 47 -5.94 5.63 -6.71
CA GLY A 47 -6.99 6.14 -7.60
C GLY A 47 -8.41 5.99 -7.06
N THR A 48 -8.62 5.26 -5.95
CA THR A 48 -9.94 5.10 -5.32
C THR A 48 -9.91 5.47 -3.85
N LEU A 49 -9.11 4.79 -3.02
CA LEU A 49 -9.16 5.00 -1.57
C LEU A 49 -8.63 6.38 -1.15
N MET A 50 -7.57 6.86 -1.79
CA MET A 50 -6.97 8.16 -1.49
C MET A 50 -7.74 9.35 -2.09
N GLU A 51 -8.73 9.09 -2.95
CA GLU A 51 -9.66 10.11 -3.48
C GLU A 51 -10.87 10.33 -2.55
N LEU A 52 -11.04 9.49 -1.53
CA LEU A 52 -12.07 9.66 -0.51
C LEU A 52 -11.76 10.88 0.40
N PRO A 53 -12.77 11.47 1.07
CA PRO A 53 -12.54 12.55 2.01
C PRO A 53 -11.49 12.18 3.07
N PRO A 54 -10.58 13.10 3.46
CA PRO A 54 -9.49 12.77 4.40
C PRO A 54 -9.94 12.24 5.77
N ASP A 55 -11.13 12.64 6.23
CA ASP A 55 -11.70 12.18 7.50
C ASP A 55 -12.43 10.82 7.38
N THR A 56 -12.42 10.18 6.21
CA THR A 56 -12.99 8.83 6.04
C THR A 56 -12.23 7.83 6.88
N VAL A 57 -12.95 7.10 7.74
CA VAL A 57 -12.41 6.03 8.59
C VAL A 57 -12.27 4.75 7.76
N ILE A 58 -11.11 4.12 7.86
CA ILE A 58 -10.77 2.86 7.18
C ILE A 58 -10.78 1.74 8.20
N TYR A 59 -11.62 0.72 7.95
CA TYR A 59 -11.59 -0.57 8.66
C TYR A 59 -10.93 -1.64 7.78
N PRO A 60 -9.66 -1.96 8.04
CA PRO A 60 -9.00 -3.09 7.39
C PRO A 60 -9.54 -4.44 7.87
N GLY A 61 -9.28 -5.50 7.10
CA GLY A 61 -9.63 -6.88 7.47
C GLY A 61 -8.86 -7.38 8.70
N HIS A 62 -7.68 -6.79 8.93
CA HIS A 62 -6.80 -7.05 10.07
C HIS A 62 -6.19 -5.72 10.57
N ALA A 63 -5.65 -5.72 11.81
CA ALA A 63 -5.12 -4.53 12.50
C ALA A 63 -6.17 -3.48 12.89
N GLU A 64 -5.71 -2.43 13.58
CA GLU A 64 -6.55 -1.32 14.05
C GLU A 64 -7.06 -0.47 12.88
N GLN A 65 -8.19 0.21 13.09
CA GLN A 65 -8.71 1.21 12.15
C GLN A 65 -7.72 2.38 11.94
N THR A 66 -7.87 3.05 10.80
CA THR A 66 -7.09 4.24 10.42
C THR A 66 -7.99 5.24 9.68
N THR A 67 -7.42 6.30 9.11
CA THR A 67 -8.15 7.26 8.26
C THR A 67 -7.41 7.52 6.96
N VAL A 68 -8.12 8.01 5.94
CA VAL A 68 -7.52 8.38 4.66
C VAL A 68 -6.42 9.42 4.86
N ARG A 69 -6.63 10.46 5.68
CA ARG A 69 -5.61 11.47 6.00
C ARG A 69 -4.34 10.81 6.56
N ARG A 70 -4.50 9.94 7.55
CA ARG A 70 -3.37 9.30 8.23
C ARG A 70 -2.56 8.45 7.26
N GLU A 71 -3.21 7.61 6.46
CA GLU A 71 -2.50 6.78 5.47
C GLU A 71 -1.87 7.65 4.37
N TRP A 72 -2.51 8.73 3.94
CA TRP A 72 -1.95 9.67 2.98
C TRP A 72 -0.66 10.34 3.47
N GLU A 73 -0.60 10.69 4.76
CA GLU A 73 0.50 11.42 5.37
C GLU A 73 1.65 10.50 5.82
N ASP A 74 1.34 9.33 6.38
CA ASP A 74 2.28 8.51 7.14
C ASP A 74 2.62 7.16 6.48
N ASN A 75 1.79 6.62 5.59
CA ASN A 75 2.04 5.30 5.00
C ASN A 75 3.23 5.36 4.05
N SER A 76 4.29 4.60 4.35
CA SER A 76 5.56 4.66 3.60
C SER A 76 5.41 4.30 2.12
N PHE A 77 4.54 3.33 1.79
CA PHE A 77 4.26 2.97 0.39
C PHE A 77 3.63 4.15 -0.35
N ILE A 78 2.62 4.78 0.25
CA ILE A 78 1.92 5.93 -0.33
C ILE A 78 2.85 7.13 -0.48
N ARG A 79 3.72 7.38 0.50
CA ARG A 79 4.70 8.47 0.44
C ARG A 79 5.71 8.28 -0.69
N VAL A 80 6.22 7.06 -0.90
CA VAL A 80 7.08 6.75 -2.04
C VAL A 80 6.32 6.87 -3.37
N TRP A 81 5.09 6.36 -3.47
CA TRP A 81 4.26 6.51 -4.69
C TRP A 81 3.95 7.96 -5.05
N ARG A 82 3.89 8.84 -4.05
CA ARG A 82 3.71 10.29 -4.21
C ARG A 82 5.03 11.03 -4.50
N GLY A 83 6.17 10.34 -4.48
CA GLY A 83 7.49 10.93 -4.66
C GLY A 83 7.97 11.81 -3.50
N LEU A 84 7.38 11.65 -2.31
CA LEU A 84 7.82 12.37 -1.11
C LEU A 84 9.06 11.75 -0.48
N ASP A 85 9.16 10.42 -0.57
CA ASP A 85 10.30 9.65 -0.13
C ASP A 85 10.95 8.95 -1.34
N ALA A 86 12.27 8.76 -1.30
CA ALA A 86 13.00 8.13 -2.39
C ALA A 86 12.78 6.62 -2.43
N GLU A 87 12.77 6.05 -3.64
CA GLU A 87 12.89 4.61 -3.84
C GLU A 87 14.25 4.11 -3.34
N GLY A 88 14.26 2.96 -2.66
CA GLY A 88 15.46 2.20 -2.35
C GLY A 88 16.09 1.62 -3.62
N ALA A 89 17.39 1.32 -3.54
CA ALA A 89 18.17 0.75 -4.63
C ALA A 89 19.07 -0.42 -4.18
N GLU A 90 18.77 -0.99 -3.02
CA GLU A 90 19.57 -2.07 -2.44
C GLU A 90 19.33 -3.38 -3.20
N ARG A 91 20.40 -4.13 -3.50
CA ARG A 91 20.26 -5.47 -4.09
C ARG A 91 19.86 -6.47 -3.01
N CYS A 92 18.87 -7.30 -3.33
CA CYS A 92 18.41 -8.37 -2.45
C CYS A 92 18.07 -9.63 -3.23
N THR A 93 17.84 -10.72 -2.52
CA THR A 93 17.11 -11.89 -3.01
C THR A 93 15.71 -11.84 -2.42
N ALA A 94 14.68 -11.88 -3.28
CA ALA A 94 13.28 -11.94 -2.87
C ALA A 94 12.67 -13.25 -3.36
N LEU A 95 12.10 -14.04 -2.46
CA LEU A 95 11.51 -15.35 -2.80
C LEU A 95 12.48 -16.30 -3.53
N GLY A 96 13.78 -16.18 -3.27
CA GLY A 96 14.83 -17.00 -3.92
C GLY A 96 15.33 -16.46 -5.27
N GLU A 97 14.81 -15.32 -5.75
CA GLU A 97 15.23 -14.70 -7.01
C GLU A 97 15.90 -13.33 -6.78
N PRO A 98 16.88 -12.93 -7.61
CA PRO A 98 17.49 -11.60 -7.51
C PRO A 98 16.47 -10.47 -7.76
N ALA A 99 16.51 -9.44 -6.93
CA ALA A 99 15.65 -8.27 -7.03
C ALA A 99 16.35 -7.01 -6.49
N THR A 100 15.70 -5.86 -6.69
CA THR A 100 16.03 -4.60 -6.00
C THR A 100 14.99 -4.35 -4.92
N LEU A 101 15.44 -4.10 -3.69
CA LEU A 101 14.58 -3.69 -2.58
C LEU A 101 14.26 -2.20 -2.71
N ILE A 102 13.02 -1.89 -3.06
CA ILE A 102 12.53 -0.51 -3.23
C ILE A 102 12.10 0.07 -1.88
N LEU A 103 11.39 -0.71 -1.06
CA LEU A 103 10.94 -0.28 0.26
C LEU A 103 10.83 -1.48 1.19
N LEU A 104 11.25 -1.31 2.45
CA LEU A 104 10.94 -2.22 3.55
C LEU A 104 10.20 -1.43 4.63
N GLY A 105 8.91 -1.68 4.76
CA GLY A 105 8.03 -1.04 5.74
C GLY A 105 7.59 -2.01 6.84
N ALA A 106 6.94 -1.48 7.87
CA ALA A 106 6.22 -2.30 8.84
C ALA A 106 5.02 -2.98 8.15
N ASP A 107 4.68 -4.20 8.58
CA ASP A 107 3.43 -4.86 8.18
C ASP A 107 2.39 -4.83 9.30
N TYR A 108 1.14 -5.15 8.96
CA TYR A 108 0.00 -5.08 9.88
C TYR A 108 0.09 -6.07 11.06
N ASP A 109 0.88 -7.14 10.90
CA ASP A 109 1.05 -8.23 11.86
C ASP A 109 2.27 -8.06 12.79
N GLY A 110 2.93 -6.91 12.72
CA GLY A 110 4.17 -6.62 13.45
C GLY A 110 5.44 -7.12 12.75
N GLY A 111 5.31 -7.77 11.60
CA GLY A 111 6.39 -8.10 10.69
C GLY A 111 6.79 -6.92 9.81
N THR A 112 7.34 -7.25 8.63
CA THR A 112 7.72 -6.26 7.62
C THR A 112 7.11 -6.62 6.28
N LYS A 113 6.86 -5.59 5.47
CA LYS A 113 6.37 -5.68 4.10
C LYS A 113 7.41 -5.10 3.17
N ALA A 114 7.70 -5.79 2.07
CA ALA A 114 8.72 -5.38 1.12
C ALA A 114 8.10 -5.09 -0.25
N TRP A 115 8.38 -3.93 -0.81
CA TRP A 115 8.22 -3.68 -2.23
C TRP A 115 9.56 -3.94 -2.92
N VAL A 116 9.52 -4.85 -3.90
CA VAL A 116 10.68 -5.24 -4.70
C VAL A 116 10.44 -4.94 -6.17
N ARG A 117 11.52 -4.63 -6.89
CA ARG A 117 11.55 -4.52 -8.34
C ARG A 117 12.40 -5.65 -8.92
N TRP A 118 11.81 -6.39 -9.84
CA TRP A 118 12.42 -7.52 -10.52
C TRP A 118 13.34 -7.05 -11.66
N PRO A 119 14.27 -7.90 -12.15
CA PRO A 119 15.19 -7.54 -13.22
C PRO A 119 14.52 -7.15 -14.55
N ASP A 120 13.29 -7.61 -14.80
CA ASP A 120 12.49 -7.24 -15.98
C ASP A 120 11.77 -5.89 -15.83
N GLY A 121 11.93 -5.23 -14.68
CA GLY A 121 11.33 -3.94 -14.36
C GLY A 121 9.94 -4.02 -13.74
N SER A 122 9.36 -5.21 -13.58
CA SER A 122 8.09 -5.38 -12.87
C SER A 122 8.27 -5.22 -11.36
N ASP A 123 7.20 -4.81 -10.68
CA ASP A 123 7.18 -4.55 -9.23
C ASP A 123 6.23 -5.53 -8.53
N ASP A 124 6.57 -5.94 -7.31
CA ASP A 124 5.72 -6.75 -6.42
C ASP A 124 5.83 -6.29 -4.96
N ILE A 125 4.80 -6.60 -4.17
CA ILE A 125 4.79 -6.43 -2.71
C ILE A 125 4.70 -7.80 -2.04
N VAL A 126 5.75 -8.17 -1.32
CA VAL A 126 5.93 -9.48 -0.70
C VAL A 126 6.13 -9.37 0.82
N PRO A 127 5.93 -10.43 1.60
CA PRO A 127 6.33 -10.43 3.00
C PRO A 127 7.83 -10.17 3.15
N GLY A 128 8.22 -9.26 4.03
CA GLY A 128 9.62 -8.89 4.27
C GLY A 128 10.46 -10.05 4.81
N SER A 129 9.82 -11.06 5.45
CA SER A 129 10.46 -12.32 5.83
C SER A 129 10.95 -13.17 4.66
N LYS A 130 10.60 -12.80 3.42
CA LYS A 130 11.07 -13.43 2.17
C LYS A 130 12.20 -12.66 1.48
N ILE A 131 12.77 -11.66 2.15
CA ILE A 131 13.88 -10.85 1.65
C ILE A 131 15.18 -11.26 2.34
N GLU A 132 16.19 -11.58 1.55
CA GLU A 132 17.57 -11.76 1.99
C GLU A 132 18.41 -10.60 1.43
N ARG A 133 18.97 -9.78 2.32
CA ARG A 133 19.78 -8.62 1.95
C ARG A 133 21.21 -9.06 1.66
N THR A 134 21.76 -8.64 0.53
CA THR A 134 23.17 -8.93 0.22
C THR A 134 24.05 -7.97 1.02
N SER A 135 24.75 -8.48 2.02
CA SER A 135 25.73 -7.73 2.83
C SER A 135 26.91 -7.21 2.01
#